data_AF-Q97JW8-F1
#
_entry.id   AF-Q97JW8-F1
#
_cell.length_a   1.000
_cell.length_b   1.000
_cell.length_c   1.000
_cell.angle_alpha   90.00
_cell.angle_beta   90.00
_cell.angle_gamma   90.00
#
_symmetry.space_group_name_H-M   'P 1'
#
loop_
_entity.id
_entity.type
_entity.pdbx_description
1 polymer ?
#
loop_
_entity_poly.entity_id
_entity_poly.type
_entity_poly.pdbx_seq_one_letter_code
_entity_poly.pdbx_strand_id
1 'polypeptide(L)'
;MDFLELNNSNLGFTKSLKPFQKCKVESALNTLYRMHIKDNSYILKGKDFIIYRMFQCGYATYINENEQHYKRDGTLTKPKNIYGIGNNEGYIKTTKTLYKFALYLKKNFKTIEDIKIYLKQEQEEKIKEQQEEKEKKLKEQQVLEKNKNKENQFKSWLDNQILNFKDNGKLELAKDMFLNESNSYNESYLKKLIILTLNIDNPKCKEALKRVLWNGNKTSKKVFYCLTGIKLPLTDKGTYTILNNVSSKDYKGIQEYKKRQQHNKDMRSYYKLVRDKQDINKTSFKLSKGEYLKWQGLDLFIEKCGGVYSITEGKTGVLLIGSEKTRKKLKGELKNLKSHLEEIKKQINNSINSYGLSPLYKVDELKEQEG
;
A
#
# COMPACT_ATOMS: atom_id res chain seq x y z
N MET A 1 32.17 -24.08 49.79
CA MET A 1 30.73 -24.36 49.98
C MET A 1 30.10 -23.96 48.67
N ASP A 2 29.52 -24.92 47.95
CA ASP A 2 29.18 -24.72 46.55
C ASP A 2 27.68 -24.43 46.42
N PHE A 3 27.37 -23.17 46.15
CA PHE A 3 26.01 -22.74 45.84
C PHE A 3 25.69 -23.08 44.39
N LEU A 4 24.56 -23.75 44.16
CA LEU A 4 24.06 -23.95 42.80
C LEU A 4 23.44 -22.63 42.31
N GLU A 5 24.08 -21.99 41.33
CA GLU A 5 23.56 -20.78 40.70
C GLU A 5 22.74 -21.15 39.45
N LEU A 6 21.46 -20.75 39.42
CA LEU A 6 20.57 -21.09 38.31
C LEU A 6 20.84 -20.34 37.01
N ASN A 7 21.77 -19.38 36.98
CA ASN A 7 22.26 -18.68 35.78
C ASN A 7 21.22 -18.47 34.66
N ASN A 8 20.26 -17.56 34.93
CA ASN A 8 19.13 -17.18 34.08
C ASN A 8 18.04 -18.23 33.84
N SER A 9 18.16 -19.44 34.38
CA SER A 9 17.07 -20.41 34.44
C SER A 9 16.13 -20.14 35.62
N ASN A 10 14.85 -20.46 35.44
CA ASN A 10 13.87 -20.57 36.51
C ASN A 10 13.31 -22.00 36.60
N LEU A 11 14.07 -22.98 36.06
CA LEU A 11 13.76 -24.41 36.09
C LEU A 11 12.38 -24.75 35.53
N GLY A 12 11.93 -24.03 34.50
CA GLY A 12 10.60 -24.24 33.92
C GLY A 12 9.43 -23.63 34.69
N PHE A 13 9.63 -23.10 35.91
CA PHE A 13 8.55 -22.57 36.76
C PHE A 13 7.70 -21.47 36.09
N THR A 14 8.31 -20.69 35.21
CA THR A 14 7.65 -19.55 34.54
C THR A 14 7.26 -19.84 33.09
N LYS A 15 7.45 -21.07 32.58
CA LYS A 15 7.22 -21.43 31.16
C LYS A 15 5.76 -21.22 30.72
N SER A 16 4.78 -21.49 31.59
CA SER A 16 3.35 -21.39 31.27
C SER A 16 2.71 -20.03 31.60
N LEU A 17 3.48 -19.08 32.15
CA LEU A 17 2.96 -17.78 32.56
C LEU A 17 2.88 -16.79 31.39
N LYS A 18 1.86 -15.93 31.41
CA LYS A 18 1.75 -14.81 30.46
C LYS A 18 2.91 -13.81 30.66
N PRO A 19 3.35 -13.06 29.63
CA PRO A 19 4.56 -12.22 29.69
C PRO A 19 4.64 -11.26 30.88
N PHE A 20 3.56 -10.52 31.18
CA PHE A 20 3.53 -9.59 32.31
C PHE A 20 3.63 -10.30 33.67
N GLN A 21 2.91 -11.42 33.81
CA GLN A 21 2.95 -12.23 35.03
C GLN A 21 4.33 -12.88 35.21
N LYS A 22 4.92 -13.38 34.13
CA LYS A 22 6.27 -13.92 34.08
C LYS A 22 7.29 -12.90 34.57
N CYS A 23 7.30 -11.69 34.02
CA CYS A 23 8.21 -10.62 34.44
C CYS A 23 8.10 -10.32 35.95
N LYS A 24 6.86 -10.18 36.46
CA LYS A 24 6.62 -9.94 37.89
C LYS A 24 7.12 -11.09 38.78
N VAL A 25 6.91 -12.34 38.36
CA VAL A 25 7.37 -13.52 39.08
C VAL A 25 8.88 -13.63 39.05
N GLU A 26 9.52 -13.46 37.89
CA GLU A 26 10.98 -13.55 37.75
C GLU A 26 11.70 -12.45 38.53
N SER A 27 11.15 -11.23 38.57
CA SER A 27 11.67 -10.14 39.42
C SER A 27 11.65 -10.53 40.90
N ALA A 28 10.54 -11.12 41.38
CA ALA A 28 10.45 -11.60 42.76
C ALA A 28 11.40 -12.78 43.05
N LEU A 29 11.61 -13.68 42.10
CA LEU A 29 12.59 -14.77 42.23
C LEU A 29 14.04 -14.30 42.26
N ASN A 30 14.33 -13.18 41.58
CA ASN A 30 15.66 -12.58 41.49
C ASN A 30 15.93 -11.54 42.61
N THR A 31 14.99 -11.33 43.54
CA THR A 31 15.22 -10.46 44.70
C THR A 31 16.39 -11.01 45.52
N LEU A 32 17.30 -10.15 45.95
CA LEU A 32 18.52 -10.55 46.66
C LEU A 32 18.24 -10.81 48.14
N TYR A 33 18.79 -11.90 48.65
CA TYR A 33 18.72 -12.31 50.05
C TYR A 33 20.13 -12.41 50.62
N ARG A 34 20.34 -11.81 51.78
CA ARG A 34 21.57 -11.98 52.56
C ARG A 34 21.44 -13.21 53.44
N MET A 35 22.43 -14.09 53.38
CA MET A 35 22.49 -15.30 54.20
C MET A 35 23.80 -15.32 54.97
N HIS A 36 23.69 -15.44 56.29
CA HIS A 36 24.82 -15.59 57.18
C HIS A 36 25.06 -17.08 57.43
N ILE A 37 26.27 -17.54 57.16
CA ILE A 37 26.72 -18.91 57.45
C ILE A 37 28.06 -18.79 58.16
N LYS A 38 28.08 -19.18 59.44
CA LYS A 38 29.23 -18.97 60.34
C LYS A 38 29.65 -17.49 60.31
N ASP A 39 30.92 -17.20 60.01
CA ASP A 39 31.47 -15.84 59.99
C ASP A 39 31.33 -15.12 58.63
N ASN A 40 30.74 -15.78 57.62
CA ASN A 40 30.62 -15.23 56.27
C ASN A 40 29.17 -14.83 55.92
N SER A 41 29.05 -13.77 55.12
CA SER A 41 27.78 -13.30 54.56
C SER A 41 27.77 -13.48 53.04
N TYR A 42 26.77 -14.20 52.53
CA TYR A 42 26.57 -14.45 51.11
C TYR A 42 25.32 -13.70 50.61
N ILE A 43 25.37 -13.21 49.38
CA ILE A 43 24.23 -12.58 48.70
C ILE A 43 23.76 -13.52 47.59
N LEU A 44 22.55 -14.04 47.71
CA LEU A 44 21.96 -14.97 46.75
C LEU A 44 20.67 -14.39 46.16
N LYS A 45 20.32 -14.76 44.93
CA LYS A 45 18.96 -14.51 44.45
C LYS A 45 17.99 -15.40 45.22
N GLY A 46 16.74 -14.94 45.38
CA GLY A 46 15.73 -15.66 46.15
C GLY A 46 15.52 -17.09 45.70
N LYS A 47 15.54 -17.36 44.38
CA LYS A 47 15.48 -18.72 43.84
C LYS A 47 16.66 -19.61 44.24
N ASP A 48 17.88 -19.09 44.21
CA ASP A 48 19.10 -19.82 44.57
C ASP A 48 19.10 -20.08 46.09
N PHE A 49 18.68 -19.08 46.88
CA PHE A 49 18.49 -19.19 48.33
C PHE A 49 17.49 -20.28 48.71
N ILE A 50 16.33 -20.35 48.04
CA ILE A 50 15.33 -21.40 48.30
C ILE A 50 15.88 -22.79 47.96
N ILE A 51 16.58 -22.95 46.84
CA ILE A 51 17.19 -24.24 46.46
C ILE A 51 18.20 -24.69 47.51
N TYR A 52 19.09 -23.79 47.92
CA TYR A 52 20.07 -24.09 48.97
C TYR A 52 19.38 -24.56 50.25
N ARG A 53 18.40 -23.79 50.76
CA ARG A 53 17.71 -24.13 52.02
C ARG A 53 16.95 -25.45 51.93
N MET A 54 16.27 -25.72 50.81
CA MET A 54 15.47 -26.94 50.67
C MET A 54 16.33 -28.18 50.46
N PHE A 55 17.31 -28.13 49.56
CA PHE A 55 18.04 -29.33 49.11
C PHE A 55 19.36 -29.56 49.84
N GLN A 56 19.95 -28.53 50.47
CA GLN A 56 21.19 -28.67 51.24
C GLN A 56 20.97 -28.56 52.76
N CYS A 57 19.96 -27.82 53.21
CA CYS A 57 19.64 -27.71 54.66
C CYS A 57 18.38 -28.48 55.10
N GLY A 58 17.67 -29.15 54.17
CA GLY A 58 16.49 -29.96 54.49
C GLY A 58 15.25 -29.16 54.92
N TYR A 59 15.11 -27.90 54.49
CA TYR A 59 13.96 -27.08 54.86
C TYR A 59 12.71 -27.51 54.09
N ALA A 60 11.57 -27.58 54.79
CA ALA A 60 10.26 -27.84 54.24
C ALA A 60 9.38 -26.58 54.23
N THR A 61 8.40 -26.54 53.33
CA THR A 61 7.44 -25.44 53.20
C THR A 61 6.36 -25.50 54.29
N TYR A 62 5.98 -24.36 54.86
CA TYR A 62 4.83 -24.23 55.77
C TYR A 62 4.01 -22.97 55.49
N ILE A 63 2.75 -22.96 55.95
CA ILE A 63 1.85 -21.81 55.90
C ILE A 63 1.21 -21.66 57.28
N ASN A 64 1.27 -20.46 57.84
CA ASN A 64 0.43 -20.08 58.98
C ASN A 64 -0.77 -19.31 58.43
N GLU A 65 -1.95 -19.90 58.53
CA GLU A 65 -3.18 -19.28 58.05
C GLU A 65 -3.71 -18.28 59.07
N ASN A 66 -4.25 -17.16 58.58
CA ASN A 66 -4.94 -16.15 59.40
C ASN A 66 -4.10 -15.57 60.57
N GLU A 67 -2.78 -15.44 60.40
CA GLU A 67 -1.93 -14.79 61.41
C GLU A 67 -2.33 -13.31 61.57
N GLN A 68 -2.54 -12.90 62.82
CA GLN A 68 -2.87 -11.53 63.21
C GLN A 68 -1.93 -11.07 64.32
N HIS A 69 -1.52 -9.82 64.25
CA HIS A 69 -0.75 -9.14 65.29
C HIS A 69 -1.47 -7.88 65.74
N TYR A 70 -1.20 -7.46 66.97
CA TYR A 70 -1.65 -6.17 67.49
C TYR A 70 -0.90 -5.03 66.80
N LYS A 71 -1.65 -4.02 66.38
CA LYS A 71 -1.10 -2.72 66.00
C LYS A 71 -0.75 -1.92 67.25
N ARG A 72 -0.02 -0.82 67.07
CA ARG A 72 0.33 0.11 68.16
C ARG A 72 -0.89 0.74 68.86
N ASP A 73 -2.04 0.79 68.17
CA ASP A 73 -3.31 1.29 68.69
C ASP A 73 -4.13 0.22 69.45
N GLY A 74 -3.58 -0.98 69.65
CA GLY A 74 -4.25 -2.10 70.32
C GLY A 74 -5.26 -2.86 69.46
N THR A 75 -5.53 -2.42 68.22
CA THR A 75 -6.42 -3.15 67.30
C THR A 75 -5.67 -4.28 66.59
N LEU A 76 -6.38 -5.37 66.25
CA LEU A 76 -5.80 -6.45 65.46
C LEU A 76 -5.60 -6.03 63.99
N THR A 77 -4.51 -6.49 63.40
CA THR A 77 -4.29 -6.43 61.95
C THR A 77 -5.27 -7.34 61.22
N LYS A 78 -5.51 -7.07 59.92
CA LYS A 78 -6.32 -7.96 59.08
C LYS A 78 -5.62 -9.32 58.99
N PRO A 79 -6.36 -10.44 59.08
CA PRO A 79 -5.78 -11.78 59.00
C PRO A 79 -5.04 -11.94 57.68
N LYS A 80 -3.82 -12.48 57.75
CA LYS A 80 -2.97 -12.68 56.58
C LYS A 80 -2.21 -14.00 56.69
N ASN A 81 -2.18 -14.75 55.60
CA ASN A 81 -1.38 -15.96 55.54
C ASN A 81 0.11 -15.61 55.48
N ILE A 82 0.89 -16.19 56.38
CA ILE A 82 2.34 -16.10 56.39
C ILE A 82 2.90 -17.36 55.75
N TYR A 83 3.69 -17.17 54.70
CA TYR A 83 4.35 -18.25 53.97
C TYR A 83 5.80 -18.37 54.46
N GLY A 84 6.31 -19.59 54.55
CA GLY A 84 7.68 -19.79 54.98
C GLY A 84 8.27 -21.15 54.59
N ILE A 85 9.56 -21.27 54.89
CA ILE A 85 10.31 -22.53 54.83
C ILE A 85 11.06 -22.72 56.15
N GLY A 86 11.18 -23.96 56.63
CA GLY A 86 11.83 -24.24 57.91
C GLY A 86 12.12 -25.72 58.11
N ASN A 87 12.95 -26.00 59.10
CA ASN A 87 13.25 -27.34 59.62
C ASN A 87 13.22 -27.27 61.16
N ASN A 88 13.71 -28.32 61.83
CA ASN A 88 13.78 -28.36 63.29
C ASN A 88 14.75 -27.33 63.89
N GLU A 89 15.66 -26.75 63.09
CA GLU A 89 16.68 -25.80 63.53
C GLU A 89 16.23 -24.34 63.38
N GLY A 90 15.17 -24.08 62.62
CA GLY A 90 14.61 -22.74 62.48
C GLY A 90 13.68 -22.56 61.30
N TYR A 91 13.11 -21.36 61.19
CA TYR A 91 12.15 -21.01 60.14
C TYR A 91 12.44 -19.63 59.54
N ILE A 92 12.05 -19.45 58.29
CA ILE A 92 12.24 -18.21 57.53
C ILE A 92 10.92 -17.85 56.85
N LYS A 93 10.41 -16.65 57.16
CA LYS A 93 9.25 -16.07 56.47
C LYS A 93 9.67 -15.67 55.05
N THR A 94 8.84 -15.97 54.06
CA THR A 94 9.13 -15.71 52.64
C THR A 94 7.93 -15.13 51.90
N THR A 95 8.15 -14.68 50.66
CA THR A 95 7.07 -14.17 49.82
C THR A 95 6.21 -15.31 49.29
N LYS A 96 4.93 -15.03 48.98
CA LYS A 96 4.04 -16.02 48.34
C LYS A 96 4.63 -16.58 47.04
N THR A 97 5.40 -15.77 46.29
CA THR A 97 6.05 -16.21 45.04
C THR A 97 7.16 -17.22 45.29
N LEU A 98 8.07 -16.93 46.23
CA LEU A 98 9.14 -17.87 46.60
C LEU A 98 8.61 -19.13 47.25
N TYR A 99 7.53 -19.03 48.04
CA TYR A 99 6.83 -20.19 48.57
C TYR A 99 6.24 -21.07 47.46
N LYS A 100 5.58 -20.48 46.46
CA LYS A 100 5.08 -21.23 45.30
C LYS A 100 6.21 -21.88 44.50
N PHE A 101 7.35 -21.21 44.39
CA PHE A 101 8.55 -21.76 43.77
C PHE A 101 9.10 -22.94 44.58
N ALA A 102 9.16 -22.85 45.91
CA ALA A 102 9.54 -23.95 46.79
C ALA A 102 8.62 -25.18 46.62
N LEU A 103 7.30 -24.97 46.56
CA LEU A 103 6.34 -26.04 46.26
C LEU A 103 6.57 -26.65 44.87
N TYR A 104 6.85 -25.82 43.87
CA TYR A 104 7.19 -26.29 42.53
C TYR A 104 8.45 -27.16 42.54
N LEU A 105 9.51 -26.73 43.24
CA LEU A 105 10.74 -27.49 43.36
C LEU A 105 10.50 -28.86 43.98
N LYS A 106 9.79 -28.91 45.12
CA LYS A 106 9.44 -30.17 45.80
C LYS A 106 8.66 -31.14 44.89
N LYS A 107 7.82 -30.61 44.00
CA LYS A 107 7.02 -31.43 43.07
C LYS A 107 7.85 -31.99 41.91
N ASN A 108 8.84 -31.23 41.41
CA ASN A 108 9.51 -31.53 40.14
C ASN A 108 10.95 -32.05 40.31
N PHE A 109 11.57 -31.86 41.47
CA PHE A 109 12.96 -32.27 41.73
C PHE A 109 13.07 -32.95 43.10
N LYS A 110 13.78 -34.08 43.15
CA LYS A 110 14.03 -34.81 44.41
C LYS A 110 15.39 -34.46 44.98
N THR A 111 16.39 -34.24 44.11
CA THR A 111 17.77 -33.97 44.51
C THR A 111 18.32 -32.72 43.83
N ILE A 112 19.44 -32.21 44.34
CA ILE A 112 20.21 -31.14 43.69
C ILE A 112 20.78 -31.59 42.33
N GLU A 113 21.03 -32.89 42.17
CA GLU A 113 21.56 -33.45 40.93
C GLU A 113 20.50 -33.45 39.81
N ASP A 114 19.24 -33.72 40.15
CA ASP A 114 18.11 -33.59 39.21
C ASP A 114 18.02 -32.17 38.63
N ILE A 115 18.28 -31.16 39.46
CA ILE A 115 18.29 -29.75 39.05
C ILE A 115 19.45 -29.48 38.08
N LYS A 116 20.65 -30.00 38.37
CA LYS A 116 21.82 -29.84 37.48
C LYS A 116 21.60 -30.51 36.13
N ILE A 117 21.02 -31.71 36.11
CA ILE A 117 20.67 -32.43 34.88
C ILE A 117 19.69 -31.60 34.04
N TYR A 118 18.64 -31.07 34.67
CA TYR A 118 17.67 -30.21 33.99
C TYR A 118 18.33 -28.94 33.41
N LEU A 119 19.23 -28.29 34.16
CA LEU A 119 19.94 -27.10 33.68
C LEU A 119 20.78 -27.40 32.44
N LYS A 120 21.45 -28.55 32.41
CA LYS A 120 22.24 -28.99 31.25
C LYS A 120 21.35 -29.22 30.03
N GLN A 121 20.24 -29.93 30.20
CA GLN A 121 19.26 -30.16 29.12
C GLN A 121 18.68 -28.85 28.59
N GLU A 122 18.29 -27.92 29.46
CA GLU A 122 17.75 -26.62 29.06
C GLU A 122 18.78 -25.76 28.30
N GLN A 123 20.07 -25.90 28.61
CA GLN A 123 21.15 -25.25 27.86
C GLN A 123 21.35 -25.88 26.49
N GLU A 124 21.37 -27.21 26.40
CA GLU A 124 21.50 -27.95 25.13
C GLU A 124 20.33 -27.63 24.17
N GLU A 125 19.10 -27.61 24.69
CA GLU A 125 17.91 -27.21 23.92
C GLU A 125 18.04 -25.78 23.36
N LYS A 126 18.45 -24.81 24.19
CA LYS A 126 18.66 -23.43 23.75
C LYS A 126 19.72 -23.32 22.66
N ILE A 127 20.80 -24.09 22.75
CA ILE A 127 21.87 -24.11 21.74
C ILE A 127 21.32 -24.67 20.43
N LYS A 128 20.57 -25.78 20.49
CA LYS A 128 19.96 -26.40 19.31
C LYS A 128 18.95 -25.48 18.63
N GLU A 129 18.04 -24.86 19.39
CA GLU A 129 17.07 -23.89 18.86
C GLU A 129 17.77 -22.71 18.17
N GLN A 130 18.84 -22.18 18.78
CA GLN A 130 19.63 -21.09 18.17
C GLN A 130 20.34 -21.51 16.88
N GLN A 131 20.82 -22.76 16.80
CA GLN A 131 21.44 -23.29 15.58
C GLN A 131 20.41 -23.46 14.46
N GLU A 132 19.24 -24.03 14.77
CA GLU A 132 18.13 -24.20 13.81
C GLU A 132 17.63 -22.83 13.30
N GLU A 133 17.50 -21.84 14.18
CA GLU A 133 17.10 -20.48 13.78
C GLU A 133 18.15 -19.81 12.88
N LYS A 134 19.44 -19.97 13.19
CA LYS A 134 20.54 -19.45 12.36
C LYS A 134 20.57 -20.12 10.99
N GLU A 135 20.40 -21.44 10.92
CA GLU A 135 20.39 -22.18 9.66
C GLU A 135 19.19 -21.77 8.80
N LYS A 136 18.01 -21.58 9.40
CA LYS A 136 16.82 -21.08 8.71
C LYS A 136 17.06 -19.68 8.14
N LYS A 137 17.59 -18.75 8.94
CA LYS A 137 17.94 -17.39 8.49
C LYS A 137 18.96 -17.42 7.35
N LEU A 138 19.96 -18.29 7.43
CA LEU A 138 20.97 -18.43 6.39
C LEU A 138 20.36 -18.94 5.08
N LYS A 139 19.47 -19.95 5.14
CA LYS A 139 18.74 -20.45 3.96
C LYS A 139 17.87 -19.38 3.33
N GLU A 140 17.14 -18.61 4.14
CA GLU A 140 16.31 -17.49 3.67
C GLU A 140 17.16 -16.40 2.99
N GLN A 141 18.30 -16.05 3.57
CA GLN A 141 19.25 -15.09 2.97
C GLN A 141 19.82 -15.59 1.64
N GLN A 142 20.23 -16.86 1.56
CA GLN A 142 20.74 -17.45 0.33
C GLN A 142 19.70 -17.48 -0.79
N VAL A 143 18.42 -17.75 -0.47
CA VAL A 143 17.33 -17.70 -1.45
C VAL A 143 17.10 -16.27 -1.93
N LEU A 144 17.10 -15.29 -1.01
CA LEU A 144 16.94 -13.88 -1.34
C LEU A 144 18.07 -13.38 -2.24
N GLU A 145 19.31 -13.72 -1.93
CA GLU A 145 20.48 -13.33 -2.71
C GLU A 145 20.48 -13.97 -4.10
N LYS A 146 20.14 -15.26 -4.21
CA LYS A 146 19.96 -15.94 -5.51
C LYS A 146 18.89 -15.27 -6.36
N ASN A 147 17.77 -14.87 -5.77
CA ASN A 147 16.71 -14.16 -6.48
C ASN A 147 17.16 -12.76 -6.94
N LYS A 148 17.83 -12.00 -6.07
CA LYS A 148 18.40 -10.68 -6.41
C LYS A 148 19.43 -10.78 -7.54
N ASN A 149 20.30 -11.77 -7.52
CA ASN A 149 21.27 -12.00 -8.59
C ASN A 149 20.58 -12.34 -9.91
N LYS A 150 19.54 -13.18 -9.90
CA LYS A 150 18.73 -13.47 -11.10
C LYS A 150 18.02 -12.24 -11.65
N GLU A 151 17.53 -11.34 -10.79
CA GLU A 151 16.91 -10.08 -11.20
C GLU A 151 17.94 -9.12 -11.81
N ASN A 152 19.09 -8.96 -11.16
CA ASN A 152 20.19 -8.12 -11.65
C ASN A 152 20.71 -8.60 -13.02
N GLN A 153 20.87 -9.91 -13.20
CA GLN A 153 21.25 -10.49 -14.49
C GLN A 153 20.23 -10.17 -15.58
N PHE A 154 18.94 -10.28 -15.29
CA PHE A 154 17.90 -9.94 -16.27
C PHE A 154 17.87 -8.45 -16.59
N LYS A 155 18.05 -7.60 -15.58
CA LYS A 155 18.12 -6.14 -15.77
C LYS A 155 19.31 -5.76 -16.65
N SER A 156 20.50 -6.26 -16.32
CA SER A 156 21.72 -6.03 -17.11
C SER A 156 21.57 -6.53 -18.55
N TRP A 157 20.97 -7.71 -18.74
CA TRP A 157 20.64 -8.21 -20.07
C TRP A 157 19.70 -7.26 -20.82
N LEU A 158 18.61 -6.82 -20.20
CA LEU A 158 17.64 -5.93 -20.81
C LEU A 158 18.25 -4.56 -21.18
N ASP A 159 19.05 -3.99 -20.30
CA ASP A 159 19.75 -2.72 -20.53
C ASP A 159 20.71 -2.85 -21.72
N ASN A 160 21.46 -3.96 -21.81
CA ASN A 160 22.30 -4.26 -22.96
C ASN A 160 21.52 -4.43 -24.27
N GLN A 161 20.33 -5.06 -24.23
CA GLN A 161 19.46 -5.15 -25.40
C GLN A 161 18.95 -3.77 -25.85
N ILE A 162 18.66 -2.87 -24.90
CA ILE A 162 18.20 -1.50 -25.20
C ILE A 162 19.33 -0.67 -25.84
N LEU A 163 20.55 -0.76 -25.31
CA LEU A 163 21.72 -0.06 -25.85
C LEU A 163 22.05 -0.51 -27.28
N ASN A 164 21.94 -1.81 -27.54
CA ASN A 164 22.28 -2.42 -28.83
C ASN A 164 21.07 -2.57 -29.77
N PHE A 165 19.97 -1.85 -29.53
CA PHE A 165 18.75 -1.98 -30.31
C PHE A 165 18.92 -1.37 -31.72
N LYS A 166 18.80 -2.20 -32.77
CA LYS A 166 19.05 -1.80 -34.18
C LYS A 166 17.81 -1.70 -35.08
N ASP A 167 16.64 -2.14 -34.62
CA ASP A 167 15.43 -2.20 -35.46
C ASP A 167 14.69 -0.85 -35.51
N ASN A 168 15.18 0.03 -36.38
CA ASN A 168 14.61 1.37 -36.54
C ASN A 168 13.16 1.34 -37.05
N GLY A 169 12.77 0.35 -37.86
CA GLY A 169 11.40 0.26 -38.40
C GLY A 169 10.34 0.02 -37.32
N LYS A 170 10.57 -0.94 -36.42
CA LYS A 170 9.66 -1.19 -35.29
C LYS A 170 9.64 -0.02 -34.30
N LEU A 171 10.77 0.65 -34.13
CA LEU A 171 10.87 1.83 -33.25
C LEU A 171 10.10 3.03 -33.80
N GLU A 172 10.27 3.35 -35.09
CA GLU A 172 9.55 4.45 -35.72
C GLU A 172 8.03 4.19 -35.73
N LEU A 173 7.60 2.96 -36.00
CA LEU A 173 6.18 2.58 -35.87
C LEU A 173 5.66 2.88 -34.45
N ALA A 174 6.41 2.47 -33.41
CA ALA A 174 6.01 2.71 -32.03
C ALA A 174 6.01 4.21 -31.67
N LYS A 175 6.98 4.99 -32.16
CA LYS A 175 7.04 6.46 -31.98
C LYS A 175 5.80 7.11 -32.59
N ASP A 176 5.49 6.77 -33.84
CA ASP A 176 4.31 7.26 -34.55
C ASP A 176 3.03 7.00 -33.75
N MET A 177 2.86 5.79 -33.23
CA MET A 177 1.68 5.44 -32.43
C MET A 177 1.59 6.27 -31.14
N PHE A 178 2.70 6.49 -30.44
CA PHE A 178 2.72 7.29 -29.22
C PHE A 178 2.51 8.78 -29.47
N LEU A 179 3.09 9.33 -30.55
CA LEU A 179 2.81 10.70 -30.97
C LEU A 179 1.33 10.90 -31.32
N ASN A 180 0.74 9.97 -32.06
CA ASN A 180 -0.67 10.07 -32.45
C ASN A 180 -1.65 9.95 -31.28
N GLU A 181 -1.35 9.12 -30.27
CA GLU A 181 -2.25 8.86 -29.14
C GLU A 181 -2.01 9.80 -27.94
N SER A 182 -0.76 10.19 -27.69
CA SER A 182 -0.32 10.88 -26.46
C SER A 182 0.52 12.13 -26.70
N ASN A 183 0.79 12.51 -27.97
CA ASN A 183 1.62 13.64 -28.39
C ASN A 183 3.02 13.69 -27.74
N SER A 184 3.51 12.54 -27.26
CA SER A 184 4.78 12.40 -26.56
C SER A 184 5.19 10.92 -26.52
N TYR A 185 6.50 10.66 -26.47
CA TYR A 185 7.05 9.32 -26.32
C TYR A 185 8.35 9.35 -25.51
N ASN A 186 8.72 8.20 -24.95
CA ASN A 186 10.03 7.97 -24.35
C ASN A 186 10.72 6.83 -25.10
N GLU A 187 11.81 7.13 -25.79
CA GLU A 187 12.47 6.17 -26.68
C GLU A 187 12.97 4.91 -25.95
N SER A 188 13.60 5.07 -24.78
CA SER A 188 14.09 3.95 -23.97
C SER A 188 12.95 3.02 -23.55
N TYR A 189 11.81 3.60 -23.16
CA TYR A 189 10.61 2.85 -22.85
C TYR A 189 10.05 2.07 -24.06
N LEU A 190 10.04 2.68 -25.26
CA LEU A 190 9.60 2.01 -26.48
C LEU A 190 10.53 0.85 -26.86
N LYS A 191 11.85 1.07 -26.82
CA LYS A 191 12.85 0.01 -27.04
C LYS A 191 12.61 -1.15 -26.07
N LYS A 192 12.42 -0.86 -24.79
CA LYS A 192 12.08 -1.86 -23.78
C LYS A 192 10.80 -2.63 -24.14
N LEU A 193 9.71 -1.96 -24.49
CA LEU A 193 8.46 -2.62 -24.89
C LEU A 193 8.67 -3.56 -26.09
N ILE A 194 9.41 -3.10 -27.12
CA ILE A 194 9.67 -3.88 -28.32
C ILE A 194 10.53 -5.11 -27.97
N ILE A 195 11.65 -4.93 -27.25
CA ILE A 195 12.55 -6.03 -26.85
C ILE A 195 11.82 -7.09 -26.06
N LEU A 196 11.02 -6.67 -25.07
CA LEU A 196 10.23 -7.59 -24.26
C LEU A 196 9.21 -8.36 -25.11
N THR A 197 8.60 -7.70 -26.09
CA THR A 197 7.64 -8.31 -27.03
C THR A 197 8.32 -9.31 -27.95
N LEU A 198 9.50 -8.99 -28.50
CA LEU A 198 10.22 -9.90 -29.39
C LEU A 198 10.80 -11.12 -28.66
N ASN A 199 11.08 -10.98 -27.36
CA ASN A 199 11.64 -12.06 -26.53
C ASN A 199 10.58 -12.67 -25.60
N ILE A 200 9.32 -12.77 -26.04
CA ILE A 200 8.20 -13.22 -25.20
C ILE A 200 8.36 -14.65 -24.69
N ASP A 201 9.14 -15.49 -25.35
CA ASP A 201 9.38 -16.88 -24.90
C ASP A 201 10.22 -16.92 -23.61
N ASN A 202 10.92 -15.84 -23.28
CA ASN A 202 11.59 -15.71 -21.98
C ASN A 202 10.53 -15.39 -20.89
N PRO A 203 10.39 -16.25 -19.86
CA PRO A 203 9.40 -16.03 -18.79
C PRO A 203 9.55 -14.69 -18.08
N LYS A 204 10.79 -14.19 -17.92
CA LYS A 204 11.03 -12.87 -17.31
C LYS A 204 10.54 -11.73 -18.20
N CYS A 205 10.61 -11.90 -19.52
CA CYS A 205 10.01 -10.95 -20.46
C CYS A 205 8.49 -10.95 -20.34
N LYS A 206 7.83 -12.12 -20.22
CA LYS A 206 6.38 -12.20 -19.97
C LYS A 206 5.98 -11.44 -18.70
N GLU A 207 6.69 -11.68 -17.60
CA GLU A 207 6.43 -10.96 -16.34
C GLU A 207 6.64 -9.44 -16.46
N ALA A 208 7.69 -9.02 -17.16
CA ALA A 208 7.92 -7.61 -17.43
C ALA A 208 6.83 -7.01 -18.34
N LEU A 209 6.36 -7.74 -19.37
CA LEU A 209 5.27 -7.32 -20.25
C LEU A 209 3.97 -7.12 -19.49
N LYS A 210 3.64 -7.97 -18.51
CA LYS A 210 2.44 -7.79 -17.65
C LYS A 210 2.42 -6.42 -16.95
N ARG A 211 3.60 -5.93 -16.52
CA ARG A 211 3.74 -4.61 -15.88
C ARG A 211 3.64 -3.46 -16.89
N VAL A 212 4.11 -3.67 -18.12
CA VAL A 212 4.13 -2.66 -19.19
C VAL A 212 2.76 -2.52 -19.87
N LEU A 213 2.06 -3.65 -20.05
CA LEU A 213 0.80 -3.80 -20.78
C LEU A 213 -0.42 -3.86 -19.85
N TRP A 214 -0.39 -3.12 -18.75
CA TRP A 214 -1.53 -3.02 -17.83
C TRP A 214 -2.71 -2.25 -18.44
N ASN A 215 -3.88 -2.33 -17.81
CA ASN A 215 -5.18 -1.91 -18.36
C ASN A 215 -5.27 -0.45 -18.85
N GLY A 216 -4.60 0.49 -18.19
CA GLY A 216 -4.62 1.91 -18.55
C GLY A 216 -3.64 2.27 -19.66
N ASN A 217 -2.68 1.39 -19.97
CA ASN A 217 -1.71 1.64 -21.02
C ASN A 217 -2.18 1.14 -22.39
N LYS A 218 -3.21 1.82 -22.91
CA LYS A 218 -3.86 1.47 -24.18
C LYS A 218 -2.91 1.57 -25.37
N THR A 219 -1.99 2.53 -25.36
CA THR A 219 -1.04 2.76 -26.46
C THR A 219 -0.02 1.62 -26.53
N SER A 220 0.57 1.19 -25.40
CA SER A 220 1.48 0.04 -25.41
C SER A 220 0.78 -1.26 -25.84
N LYS A 221 -0.49 -1.46 -25.46
CA LYS A 221 -1.30 -2.60 -25.95
C LYS A 221 -1.52 -2.54 -27.47
N LYS A 222 -1.70 -1.34 -28.04
CA LYS A 222 -1.77 -1.16 -29.50
C LYS A 222 -0.43 -1.47 -30.16
N VAL A 223 0.69 -0.99 -29.61
CA VAL A 223 2.03 -1.30 -30.13
C VAL A 223 2.26 -2.82 -30.10
N PHE A 224 1.94 -3.48 -28.99
CA PHE A 224 2.01 -4.94 -28.89
C PHE A 224 1.19 -5.62 -30.00
N TYR A 225 -0.06 -5.20 -30.21
CA TYR A 225 -0.89 -5.72 -31.30
C TYR A 225 -0.27 -5.47 -32.68
N CYS A 226 0.25 -4.28 -32.96
CA CYS A 226 0.89 -3.96 -34.22
C CYS A 226 2.17 -4.77 -34.46
N LEU A 227 2.88 -5.16 -33.41
CA LEU A 227 4.10 -5.98 -33.54
C LEU A 227 3.80 -7.49 -33.66
N THR A 228 2.70 -7.96 -33.08
CA THR A 228 2.44 -9.41 -32.91
C THR A 228 1.21 -9.92 -33.65
N GLY A 229 0.27 -9.05 -33.98
CA GLY A 229 -1.08 -9.41 -34.45
C GLY A 229 -2.00 -9.96 -33.35
N ILE A 230 -1.61 -9.90 -32.08
CA ILE A 230 -2.35 -10.47 -30.96
C ILE A 230 -3.05 -9.37 -30.17
N LYS A 231 -4.38 -9.44 -30.12
CA LYS A 231 -5.20 -8.43 -29.47
C LYS A 231 -5.33 -8.73 -27.98
N LEU A 232 -4.87 -7.80 -27.16
CA LEU A 232 -5.00 -7.90 -25.70
C LEU A 232 -6.33 -7.29 -25.22
N PRO A 233 -7.01 -7.91 -24.24
CA PRO A 233 -8.23 -7.37 -23.65
C PRO A 233 -7.93 -6.14 -22.79
N LEU A 234 -8.98 -5.40 -22.44
CA LEU A 234 -8.84 -4.19 -21.62
C LEU A 234 -8.49 -4.52 -20.16
N THR A 235 -8.92 -5.67 -19.64
CA THR A 235 -8.66 -6.10 -18.25
C THR A 235 -7.25 -6.69 -18.08
N ASP A 236 -6.63 -6.49 -16.92
CA ASP A 236 -5.33 -7.11 -16.59
C ASP A 236 -5.41 -8.64 -16.55
N LYS A 237 -6.44 -9.20 -15.91
CA LYS A 237 -6.65 -10.66 -15.82
C LYS A 237 -6.63 -11.33 -17.21
N GLY A 238 -7.40 -10.80 -18.15
CA GLY A 238 -7.40 -11.31 -19.53
C GLY A 238 -6.06 -11.09 -20.24
N THR A 239 -5.38 -9.96 -19.98
CA THR A 239 -4.06 -9.68 -20.58
C THR A 239 -3.04 -10.71 -20.10
N TYR A 240 -3.01 -10.99 -18.81
CA TYR A 240 -2.07 -11.94 -18.21
C TYR A 240 -2.32 -13.37 -18.69
N THR A 241 -3.59 -13.74 -18.86
CA THR A 241 -3.98 -15.04 -19.41
C THR A 241 -3.40 -15.25 -20.80
N ILE A 242 -3.54 -14.24 -21.68
CA ILE A 242 -2.96 -14.31 -23.03
C ILE A 242 -1.43 -14.34 -22.98
N LEU A 243 -0.80 -13.45 -22.21
CA LEU A 243 0.67 -13.37 -22.13
C LEU A 243 1.30 -14.65 -21.58
N ASN A 244 0.62 -15.38 -20.69
CA ASN A 244 1.11 -16.66 -20.18
C ASN A 244 1.14 -17.73 -21.27
N ASN A 245 0.12 -17.76 -22.13
CA ASN A 245 -0.11 -18.86 -23.08
C ASN A 245 0.51 -18.62 -24.47
N VAL A 246 0.78 -17.36 -24.82
CA VAL A 246 1.36 -16.99 -26.11
C VAL A 246 2.87 -17.28 -26.17
N SER A 247 3.34 -17.62 -27.36
CA SER A 247 4.75 -17.75 -27.74
C SER A 247 5.08 -16.88 -28.96
N SER A 248 6.37 -16.71 -29.27
CA SER A 248 6.78 -15.97 -30.48
C SER A 248 6.24 -16.59 -31.78
N LYS A 249 5.94 -17.89 -31.78
CA LYS A 249 5.39 -18.63 -32.93
C LYS A 249 3.95 -18.24 -33.27
N ASP A 250 3.22 -17.69 -32.30
CA ASP A 250 1.83 -17.28 -32.49
C ASP A 250 1.70 -15.91 -33.18
N TYR A 251 2.83 -15.26 -33.49
CA TYR A 251 2.85 -13.93 -34.07
C TYR A 251 2.42 -13.97 -35.53
N LYS A 252 1.45 -13.11 -35.88
CA LYS A 252 0.90 -12.99 -37.24
C LYS A 252 1.65 -11.97 -38.10
N GLY A 253 2.87 -11.59 -37.68
CA GLY A 253 3.65 -10.52 -38.29
C GLY A 253 3.17 -9.11 -37.92
N ILE A 254 3.87 -8.11 -38.45
CA ILE A 254 3.59 -6.69 -38.21
C ILE A 254 2.25 -6.33 -38.84
N GLN A 255 1.34 -5.75 -38.05
CA GLN A 255 0.04 -5.28 -38.51
C GLN A 255 0.08 -3.78 -38.83
N GLU A 256 -0.68 -3.38 -39.84
CA GLU A 256 -0.85 -1.98 -40.21
C GLU A 256 -1.44 -1.16 -39.05
N TYR A 257 -0.80 -0.02 -38.74
CA TYR A 257 -1.33 0.94 -37.77
C TYR A 257 -2.28 1.93 -38.45
N LYS A 258 -3.58 1.81 -38.16
CA LYS A 258 -4.60 2.76 -38.62
C LYS A 258 -4.62 3.98 -37.71
N LYS A 259 -4.06 5.10 -38.19
CA LYS A 259 -4.11 6.41 -37.51
C LYS A 259 -5.58 6.81 -37.31
N ARG A 260 -5.93 7.26 -36.10
CA ARG A 260 -7.22 7.91 -35.87
C ARG A 260 -7.22 9.25 -36.59
N GLN A 261 -8.25 9.54 -37.39
CA GLN A 261 -8.47 10.88 -37.90
C GLN A 261 -8.62 11.84 -36.72
N GLN A 262 -7.61 12.67 -36.48
CA GLN A 262 -7.77 13.86 -35.65
C GLN A 262 -8.59 14.85 -36.49
N HIS A 263 -9.85 15.04 -36.11
CA HIS A 263 -10.58 16.19 -36.63
C HIS A 263 -9.88 17.44 -36.08
N ASN A 264 -9.15 18.16 -36.94
CA ASN A 264 -8.70 19.51 -36.64
C ASN A 264 -9.95 20.32 -36.28
N LYS A 265 -10.03 20.72 -35.02
CA LYS A 265 -11.13 21.53 -34.52
C LYS A 265 -10.83 22.97 -34.90
N ASP A 266 -11.75 23.59 -35.61
CA ASP A 266 -11.68 25.02 -35.90
C ASP A 266 -11.94 25.79 -34.59
N MET A 267 -10.87 26.25 -33.94
CA MET A 267 -10.96 26.98 -32.67
C MET A 267 -11.03 28.47 -32.96
N ARG A 268 -12.12 29.12 -32.59
CA ARG A 268 -12.36 30.55 -32.82
C ARG A 268 -12.72 31.27 -31.52
N SER A 269 -12.44 32.57 -31.48
CA SER A 269 -12.90 33.45 -30.40
C SER A 269 -14.37 33.82 -30.60
N TYR A 270 -15.14 33.88 -29.52
CA TYR A 270 -16.55 34.28 -29.52
C TYR A 270 -16.92 34.95 -28.20
N TYR A 271 -18.11 35.54 -28.13
CA TYR A 271 -18.61 36.19 -26.93
C TYR A 271 -19.77 35.42 -26.31
N LYS A 272 -19.77 35.32 -25.00
CA LYS A 272 -20.86 34.76 -24.20
C LYS A 272 -21.63 35.87 -23.52
N LEU A 273 -22.94 35.75 -23.48
CA LEU A 273 -23.79 36.61 -22.68
C LEU A 273 -23.79 36.09 -21.24
N VAL A 274 -23.29 36.91 -20.31
CA VAL A 274 -23.12 36.56 -18.90
C VAL A 274 -23.84 37.60 -18.04
N ARG A 275 -24.64 37.13 -17.08
CA ARG A 275 -25.28 37.99 -16.07
C ARG A 275 -24.25 38.42 -15.03
N ASP A 276 -24.33 39.68 -14.60
CA ASP A 276 -23.53 40.19 -13.50
C ASP A 276 -23.90 39.44 -12.22
N LYS A 277 -22.91 39.16 -11.37
CA LYS A 277 -23.11 38.45 -10.11
C LYS A 277 -23.69 39.36 -9.03
N GLN A 278 -23.53 40.68 -9.17
CA GLN A 278 -23.97 41.68 -8.20
C GLN A 278 -25.30 42.32 -8.59
N ASP A 279 -25.63 42.35 -9.88
CA ASP A 279 -26.91 42.83 -10.41
C ASP A 279 -27.46 41.88 -11.47
N ILE A 280 -28.47 41.09 -11.10
CA ILE A 280 -29.01 40.05 -11.96
C ILE A 280 -29.71 40.59 -13.22
N ASN A 281 -30.04 41.89 -13.23
CA ASN A 281 -30.66 42.57 -14.37
C ASN A 281 -29.61 43.10 -15.36
N LYS A 282 -28.33 43.14 -14.95
CA LYS A 282 -27.23 43.58 -15.80
C LYS A 282 -26.60 42.40 -16.51
N THR A 283 -26.51 42.50 -17.84
CA THR A 283 -25.94 41.44 -18.68
C THR A 283 -24.79 42.01 -19.51
N SER A 284 -23.72 41.24 -19.70
CA SER A 284 -22.52 41.67 -20.42
C SER A 284 -21.95 40.57 -21.30
N PHE A 285 -21.20 40.96 -22.33
CA PHE A 285 -20.51 40.03 -23.21
C PHE A 285 -19.11 39.70 -22.68
N LYS A 286 -18.81 38.41 -22.52
CA LYS A 286 -17.50 37.90 -22.10
C LYS A 286 -16.82 37.13 -23.23
N LEU A 287 -15.60 37.52 -23.58
CA LEU A 287 -14.79 36.82 -24.58
C LEU A 287 -14.43 35.40 -24.11
N SER A 288 -14.55 34.43 -25.00
CA SER A 288 -14.16 33.03 -24.81
C SER A 288 -13.57 32.45 -26.11
N LYS A 289 -13.01 31.23 -26.04
CA LYS A 289 -12.51 30.44 -27.17
C LYS A 289 -13.21 29.08 -27.20
N GLY A 290 -13.69 28.68 -28.36
CA GLY A 290 -14.47 27.46 -28.53
C GLY A 290 -14.27 26.83 -29.91
N GLU A 291 -14.64 25.56 -30.02
CA GLU A 291 -14.73 24.87 -31.31
C GLU A 291 -15.94 25.41 -32.07
N TYR A 292 -15.69 26.02 -33.23
CA TYR A 292 -16.72 26.54 -34.12
C TYR A 292 -17.44 25.40 -34.85
N LEU A 293 -18.76 25.52 -34.94
CA LEU A 293 -19.63 24.58 -35.60
C LEU A 293 -20.78 25.33 -36.27
N LYS A 294 -20.93 25.18 -37.58
CA LYS A 294 -22.14 25.64 -38.29
C LYS A 294 -23.22 24.56 -38.23
N TRP A 295 -24.40 24.88 -37.72
CA TRP A 295 -25.51 23.93 -37.57
C TRP A 295 -26.84 24.58 -37.94
N GLN A 296 -27.52 24.04 -38.96
CA GLN A 296 -28.85 24.51 -39.40
C GLN A 296 -28.92 26.03 -39.65
N GLY A 297 -27.84 26.61 -40.18
CA GLY A 297 -27.73 28.06 -40.44
C GLY A 297 -27.27 28.90 -39.24
N LEU A 298 -27.09 28.30 -38.06
CA LEU A 298 -26.59 28.97 -36.86
C LEU A 298 -25.08 28.75 -36.70
N ASP A 299 -24.40 29.79 -36.23
CA ASP A 299 -23.01 29.75 -35.81
C ASP A 299 -22.94 29.38 -34.33
N LEU A 300 -22.35 28.23 -34.01
CA LEU A 300 -22.30 27.70 -32.64
C LEU A 300 -20.85 27.49 -32.19
N PHE A 301 -20.64 27.59 -30.88
CA PHE A 301 -19.34 27.41 -30.25
C PHE A 301 -19.42 26.39 -29.13
N ILE A 302 -18.60 25.34 -29.21
CA ILE A 302 -18.47 24.31 -28.19
C ILE A 302 -17.29 24.65 -27.28
N GLU A 303 -17.53 24.76 -25.98
CA GLU A 303 -16.49 24.98 -24.98
C GLU A 303 -16.49 23.85 -23.93
N LYS A 304 -15.33 23.59 -23.34
CA LYS A 304 -15.20 22.74 -22.15
C LYS A 304 -14.68 23.58 -20.99
N CYS A 305 -15.50 23.79 -19.96
CA CYS A 305 -15.14 24.52 -18.75
C CYS A 305 -15.50 23.68 -17.52
N GLY A 306 -14.62 23.60 -16.52
CA GLY A 306 -14.89 22.84 -15.29
C GLY A 306 -15.19 21.35 -15.50
N GLY A 307 -14.69 20.74 -16.60
CA GLY A 307 -14.92 19.33 -16.92
C GLY A 307 -16.20 19.03 -17.71
N VAL A 308 -17.09 20.00 -17.90
CA VAL A 308 -18.33 19.86 -18.68
C VAL A 308 -18.26 20.62 -20.00
N TYR A 309 -19.07 20.20 -20.97
CA TYR A 309 -19.20 20.79 -22.28
C TYR A 309 -20.48 21.62 -22.39
N SER A 310 -20.42 22.70 -23.18
CA SER A 310 -21.56 23.55 -23.48
C SER A 310 -21.57 24.01 -24.94
N ILE A 311 -22.74 24.42 -25.43
CA ILE A 311 -22.92 25.07 -26.74
C ILE A 311 -23.48 26.47 -26.54
N THR A 312 -22.80 27.45 -27.11
CA THR A 312 -23.22 28.85 -27.15
C THR A 312 -23.49 29.28 -28.59
N GLU A 313 -24.56 30.04 -28.79
CA GLU A 313 -24.89 30.65 -30.09
C GLU A 313 -24.07 31.93 -30.30
N GLY A 314 -23.56 32.11 -31.52
CA GLY A 314 -22.57 33.13 -31.85
C GLY A 314 -23.10 34.57 -31.88
N LYS A 315 -24.25 34.80 -32.50
CA LYS A 315 -24.79 36.16 -32.71
C LYS A 315 -25.26 36.81 -31.41
N THR A 316 -25.73 36.03 -30.46
CA THR A 316 -26.30 36.51 -29.19
C THR A 316 -25.44 36.19 -27.98
N GLY A 317 -24.50 35.25 -28.10
CA GLY A 317 -23.74 34.73 -26.97
C GLY A 317 -24.58 33.90 -25.99
N VAL A 318 -25.83 33.56 -26.31
CA VAL A 318 -26.74 32.81 -25.43
C VAL A 318 -26.35 31.34 -25.36
N LEU A 319 -26.40 30.78 -24.15
CA LEU A 319 -26.18 29.36 -23.89
C LEU A 319 -27.37 28.53 -24.39
N LEU A 320 -27.16 27.67 -25.39
CA LEU A 320 -28.19 26.77 -25.90
C LEU A 320 -28.22 25.44 -25.13
N ILE A 321 -27.03 24.90 -24.81
CA ILE A 321 -26.90 23.63 -24.09
C ILE A 321 -25.80 23.79 -23.05
N GLY A 322 -26.11 23.51 -21.78
CA GLY A 322 -25.16 23.58 -20.68
C GLY A 322 -24.82 22.19 -20.11
N SER A 323 -23.69 22.12 -19.41
CA SER A 323 -23.41 21.10 -18.38
C SER A 323 -23.30 19.63 -18.81
N GLU A 324 -22.94 19.35 -20.07
CA GLU A 324 -22.81 17.96 -20.54
C GLU A 324 -21.46 17.32 -20.21
N LYS A 325 -21.47 16.10 -19.66
CA LYS A 325 -20.22 15.41 -19.25
C LYS A 325 -19.35 15.00 -20.44
N THR A 326 -19.94 14.79 -21.62
CA THR A 326 -19.20 14.34 -22.81
C THR A 326 -19.68 15.06 -24.07
N ARG A 327 -18.75 15.32 -24.99
CA ARG A 327 -19.06 15.89 -26.31
C ARG A 327 -20.06 15.04 -27.12
N LYS A 328 -20.07 13.71 -26.93
CA LYS A 328 -21.01 12.82 -27.63
C LYS A 328 -22.46 13.09 -27.20
N LYS A 329 -22.70 13.23 -25.89
CA LYS A 329 -24.02 13.58 -25.35
C LYS A 329 -24.44 14.99 -25.79
N LEU A 330 -23.53 15.97 -25.70
CA LEU A 330 -23.76 17.32 -26.20
C LEU A 330 -24.23 17.35 -27.67
N LYS A 331 -23.61 16.57 -28.55
CA LYS A 331 -24.04 16.45 -29.95
C LYS A 331 -25.37 15.71 -30.11
N GLY A 332 -25.72 14.82 -29.18
CA GLY A 332 -27.05 14.19 -29.13
C GLY A 332 -28.13 15.21 -28.81
N GLU A 333 -27.93 16.01 -27.75
CA GLU A 333 -28.85 17.08 -27.37
C GLU A 333 -29.00 18.13 -28.48
N LEU A 334 -27.90 18.51 -29.14
CA LEU A 334 -27.97 19.43 -30.29
C LEU A 334 -28.85 18.87 -31.42
N LYS A 335 -28.84 17.56 -31.66
CA LYS A 335 -29.73 16.95 -32.66
C LYS A 335 -31.20 16.98 -32.21
N ASN A 336 -31.48 16.82 -30.92
CA ASN A 336 -32.85 16.89 -30.37
C ASN A 336 -33.43 18.30 -30.52
N LEU A 337 -32.59 19.34 -30.43
CA LEU A 337 -33.02 20.73 -30.66
C LEU A 337 -33.49 21.01 -32.10
N LYS A 338 -33.23 20.10 -33.06
CA LYS A 338 -33.66 20.29 -34.46
C LYS A 338 -35.17 20.45 -34.59
N SER A 339 -35.97 19.75 -33.76
CA SER A 339 -37.43 19.86 -33.79
C SER A 339 -37.95 21.20 -33.26
N HIS A 340 -37.11 21.97 -32.56
CA HIS A 340 -37.45 23.27 -31.96
C HIS A 340 -36.68 24.43 -32.63
N LEU A 341 -36.15 24.23 -33.84
CA LEU A 341 -35.27 25.19 -34.51
C LEU A 341 -35.91 26.57 -34.69
N GLU A 342 -37.19 26.64 -35.05
CA GLU A 342 -37.89 27.91 -35.27
C GLU A 342 -38.12 28.68 -33.95
N GLU A 343 -38.39 27.98 -32.85
CA GLU A 343 -38.47 28.58 -31.52
C GLU A 343 -37.11 29.14 -31.08
N ILE A 344 -36.03 28.41 -31.35
CA ILE A 344 -34.66 28.85 -31.06
C ILE A 344 -34.33 30.11 -31.87
N LYS A 345 -34.66 30.16 -33.17
CA LYS A 345 -34.47 31.36 -33.99
C LYS A 345 -35.25 32.56 -33.45
N LYS A 346 -36.50 32.34 -33.01
CA LYS A 346 -37.32 33.39 -32.38
C LYS A 346 -36.70 33.89 -31.07
N GLN A 347 -36.17 32.98 -30.24
CA GLN A 347 -35.46 33.34 -29.01
C GLN A 347 -34.17 34.11 -29.27
N ILE A 348 -33.44 33.76 -30.34
CA ILE A 348 -32.26 34.50 -30.79
C ILE A 348 -32.66 35.93 -31.16
N ASN A 349 -33.68 36.12 -32.00
CA ASN A 349 -34.16 37.46 -32.36
C ASN A 349 -34.61 38.28 -31.15
N ASN A 350 -35.35 37.67 -30.21
CA ASN A 350 -35.73 38.36 -28.97
C ASN A 350 -34.52 38.76 -28.13
N SER A 351 -33.50 37.90 -28.07
CA SER A 351 -32.25 38.19 -27.35
C SER A 351 -31.46 39.32 -28.02
N ILE A 352 -31.45 39.37 -29.36
CA ILE A 352 -30.87 40.50 -30.11
C ILE A 352 -31.60 41.80 -29.76
N ASN A 353 -32.94 41.78 -29.73
CA ASN A 353 -33.73 42.97 -29.37
C ASN A 353 -33.48 43.45 -27.93
N SER A 354 -33.23 42.51 -27.00
CA SER A 354 -33.06 42.83 -25.58
C SER A 354 -31.62 43.22 -25.20
N TYR A 355 -30.62 42.61 -25.84
CA TYR A 355 -29.21 42.71 -25.43
C TYR A 355 -28.26 43.15 -26.55
N GLY A 356 -28.76 43.29 -27.77
CA GLY A 356 -27.98 43.58 -28.97
C GLY A 356 -27.22 42.35 -29.49
N LEU A 357 -26.58 42.54 -30.65
CA LEU A 357 -25.65 41.56 -31.20
C LEU A 357 -24.40 41.42 -30.33
N SER A 358 -23.80 40.24 -30.34
CA SER A 358 -22.50 40.01 -29.75
C SER A 358 -21.44 40.83 -30.49
N PRO A 359 -20.40 41.33 -29.80
CA PRO A 359 -19.40 42.20 -30.42
C PRO A 359 -18.73 41.62 -31.67
N LEU A 360 -18.68 40.29 -31.80
CA LEU A 360 -18.15 39.61 -32.98
C LEU A 360 -18.95 39.91 -34.25
N TYR A 361 -20.27 40.13 -34.13
CA TYR A 361 -21.20 40.32 -35.25
C TYR A 361 -21.67 41.76 -35.41
N LYS A 362 -21.31 42.67 -34.49
CA LYS A 362 -21.57 44.11 -34.63
C LYS A 362 -20.74 44.77 -35.75
N VAL A 363 -19.59 44.18 -36.10
CA VAL A 363 -18.68 44.73 -37.12
C VAL A 363 -19.17 44.43 -38.54
N ASP A 364 -19.97 43.39 -38.73
CA ASP A 364 -20.49 42.99 -40.03
C ASP A 364 -21.73 43.82 -40.46
N GLU A 365 -22.57 44.28 -39.53
CA GLU A 365 -23.70 45.18 -39.83
C GLU A 365 -23.25 46.56 -40.38
N LEU A 366 -22.10 47.08 -39.93
CA LEU A 366 -21.56 48.35 -40.43
C LEU A 366 -21.06 48.26 -41.88
N LYS A 367 -20.71 47.06 -42.36
CA LYS A 367 -20.27 46.86 -43.75
C LYS A 367 -21.43 46.60 -44.71
N GLU A 368 -22.55 46.07 -44.23
CA GLU A 368 -23.76 45.89 -45.04
C GLU A 368 -24.64 47.16 -45.11
N GLN A 369 -24.40 48.16 -44.24
CA GLN A 369 -25.09 49.46 -44.29
C GLN A 369 -24.34 50.54 -45.11
N GLU A 370 -23.10 50.27 -45.52
CA GLU A 370 -22.26 51.15 -46.37
C GLU A 370 -22.14 50.65 -47.82
N GLY A 371 -22.84 49.57 -48.20
CA GLY A 371 -22.97 49.08 -49.58
C GLY A 371 -24.42 49.13 -50.04
#